data_AF-A0A410DC61-F1
#
_entry.id   AF-A0A410DC61-F1
#
_cell.length_a   1.000
_cell.length_b   1.000
_cell.length_c   1.000
_cell.angle_alpha   90.00
_cell.angle_beta   90.00
_cell.angle_gamma   90.00
#
_symmetry.space_group_name_H-M   'P 1'
#
loop_
_entity.id
_entity.type
_entity.pdbx_description
1 polymer ?
#
loop_
_entity_poly.entity_id
_entity_poly.type
_entity_poly.pdbx_seq_one_letter_code
_entity_poly.pdbx_strand_id
1 'polypeptide(L)'
;MKRLWFSFAMSLSTICAFGMAMIPLVELTRGLALLINENRSAYSVTLHFAWFVPILFLGIVEAIDHLWNRRKKHLAYWIYPLITPAKDERERSITASAAHAAFIALWVGAPICAGLLCFYPLFIHVLPVYPILIALLIPLVQVIVYYLKIRKIYL
;
A
#
# COMPACT_ATOMS: atom_id res chain seq x y z
N MET A 1 -9.80 -7.98 19.22
CA MET A 1 -9.89 -6.52 18.97
C MET A 1 -8.53 -5.82 18.88
N LYS A 2 -7.65 -5.79 19.91
CA LYS A 2 -6.35 -5.09 19.86
C LYS A 2 -5.47 -5.51 18.66
N ARG A 3 -5.37 -6.82 18.41
CA ARG A 3 -4.62 -7.39 17.26
C ARG A 3 -5.16 -6.95 15.90
N LEU A 4 -6.49 -6.81 15.77
CA LEU A 4 -7.14 -6.38 14.54
C LEU A 4 -6.83 -4.91 14.22
N TRP A 5 -6.95 -4.05 15.23
CA TRP A 5 -6.58 -2.63 15.10
C TRP A 5 -5.11 -2.43 14.77
N PHE A 6 -4.22 -3.19 15.42
CA PHE A 6 -2.79 -3.15 15.13
C PHE A 6 -2.51 -3.55 13.67
N SER A 7 -3.07 -4.67 13.21
CA SER A 7 -2.90 -5.12 11.81
C SER A 7 -3.40 -4.08 10.80
N PHE A 8 -4.55 -3.44 11.06
CA PHE A 8 -5.06 -2.36 10.23
C PHE A 8 -4.11 -1.15 10.20
N ALA A 9 -3.63 -0.70 11.36
CA ALA A 9 -2.68 0.40 11.46
C ALA A 9 -1.36 0.11 10.72
N MET A 10 -0.87 -1.13 10.79
CA MET A 10 0.30 -1.57 10.04
C MET A 10 0.04 -1.53 8.53
N SER A 11 -1.08 -2.06 8.05
CA SER A 11 -1.43 -1.99 6.62
C SER A 11 -1.52 -0.55 6.11
N LEU A 12 -2.12 0.36 6.87
CA LEU A 12 -2.15 1.78 6.52
C LEU A 12 -0.75 2.41 6.53
N SER A 13 0.07 2.09 7.52
CA SER A 13 1.45 2.56 7.60
C SER A 13 2.28 2.10 6.40
N THR A 14 2.12 0.86 5.96
CA THR A 14 2.78 0.31 4.78
C THR A 14 2.33 1.01 3.50
N ILE A 15 1.03 1.29 3.34
CA ILE A 15 0.50 2.05 2.20
C ILE A 15 1.12 3.46 2.17
N CYS A 16 1.14 4.17 3.31
CA CYS A 16 1.74 5.50 3.42
C CYS A 16 3.26 5.47 3.13
N ALA A 17 3.97 4.48 3.69
CA ALA A 17 5.41 4.31 3.47
C ALA A 17 5.73 4.02 2.00
N PHE A 18 4.92 3.20 1.34
CA PHE A 18 5.05 2.95 -0.09
C PHE A 18 4.82 4.23 -0.90
N GLY A 19 3.79 5.01 -0.56
CA GLY A 19 3.53 6.31 -1.20
C GLY A 19 4.69 7.29 -1.10
N MET A 20 5.31 7.39 0.09
CA MET A 20 6.52 8.19 0.28
C MET A 20 7.68 7.67 -0.58
N ALA A 21 7.92 6.37 -0.59
CA ALA A 21 8.97 5.75 -1.39
C ALA A 21 8.83 5.97 -2.90
N MET A 22 7.65 6.35 -3.39
CA MET A 22 7.43 6.71 -4.79
C MET A 22 7.82 8.16 -5.13
N ILE A 23 8.03 9.04 -4.14
CA ILE A 23 8.40 10.46 -4.38
C ILE A 23 9.70 10.57 -5.20
N PRO A 24 10.80 9.86 -4.87
CA PRO A 24 12.04 9.93 -5.67
C PRO A 24 11.85 9.44 -7.11
N LEU A 25 10.88 8.55 -7.36
CA LEU A 25 10.55 8.08 -8.70
C LEU A 25 9.84 9.19 -9.51
N VAL A 26 9.00 10.01 -8.86
CA VAL A 26 8.42 11.20 -9.49
C VAL A 26 9.50 12.24 -9.80
N GLU A 27 10.42 12.47 -8.88
CA GLU A 27 11.56 13.38 -9.09
C GLU A 27 12.40 12.92 -10.29
N LEU A 28 12.69 11.61 -10.36
CA LEU A 28 13.44 11.02 -11.46
C LEU A 28 12.71 11.18 -12.81
N THR A 29 11.43 10.80 -12.87
CA THR A 29 10.65 10.86 -14.12
C THR A 29 10.43 12.30 -14.58
N ARG A 30 10.25 13.25 -13.66
CA ARG A 30 10.20 14.68 -13.98
C ARG A 30 11.54 15.20 -14.50
N GLY A 31 12.65 14.81 -13.88
CA GLY A 31 13.99 15.13 -14.37
C GLY A 31 14.17 14.63 -15.80
N LEU A 32 13.86 13.35 -16.05
CA LEU A 32 13.97 12.74 -17.38
C LEU A 32 13.09 13.45 -18.41
N ALA A 33 11.88 13.86 -18.03
CA ALA A 33 11.01 14.64 -18.92
C ALA A 33 11.63 15.98 -19.30
N LEU A 34 12.31 16.67 -18.37
CA LEU A 34 13.03 17.91 -18.67
C LEU A 34 14.23 17.66 -19.60
N LEU A 35 14.99 16.57 -19.39
CA LEU A 35 16.12 16.21 -20.27
C LEU A 35 15.68 15.97 -21.72
N ILE A 36 14.55 15.30 -21.91
CA ILE A 36 14.05 14.94 -23.24
C ILE A 36 13.47 16.16 -23.96
N ASN A 37 12.73 17.00 -23.23
CA ASN A 37 11.96 18.09 -23.84
C ASN A 37 12.71 19.44 -23.86
N GLU A 38 13.70 19.64 -23.00
CA GLU A 38 14.50 20.87 -22.95
C GLU A 38 15.95 20.57 -23.31
N ASN A 39 16.45 21.21 -24.38
CA ASN A 39 17.84 21.03 -24.83
C ASN A 39 18.81 21.81 -23.93
N ARG A 40 18.97 21.38 -22.66
CA ARG A 40 19.87 21.97 -21.68
C ARG A 40 21.25 21.32 -21.72
N SER A 41 22.30 22.14 -21.78
CA SER A 41 23.70 21.71 -21.80
C SER A 41 24.23 21.22 -20.45
N ALA A 42 23.58 21.57 -19.34
CA ALA A 42 23.88 21.09 -18.01
C ALA A 42 22.61 20.54 -17.36
N TYR A 43 22.52 19.21 -17.30
CA TYR A 43 21.40 18.49 -16.70
C TYR A 43 21.84 17.83 -15.39
N SER A 44 21.10 18.07 -14.32
CA SER A 44 21.26 17.39 -13.05
C SER A 44 19.88 17.07 -12.45
N VAL A 45 19.78 15.89 -11.83
CA VAL A 45 18.59 15.49 -11.05
C VAL A 45 19.04 15.27 -9.62
N THR A 46 18.33 15.93 -8.70
CA THR A 46 18.49 15.69 -7.27
C THR A 46 17.42 14.70 -6.84
N LEU A 47 17.84 13.57 -6.26
CA LEU A 47 16.95 12.54 -5.75
C LEU A 47 17.02 12.49 -4.22
N HIS A 48 15.87 12.60 -3.57
CA HIS A 48 15.79 12.56 -2.11
C HIS A 48 15.53 11.14 -1.60
N PHE A 49 16.58 10.34 -1.45
CA PHE A 49 16.45 8.95 -0.96
C PHE A 49 15.94 8.82 0.49
N ALA A 50 15.89 9.92 1.25
CA ALA A 50 15.31 9.94 2.60
C ALA A 50 13.87 9.39 2.63
N TRP A 51 13.11 9.56 1.55
CA TRP A 51 11.75 9.05 1.43
C TRP A 51 11.64 7.51 1.40
N PHE A 52 12.74 6.77 1.18
CA PHE A 52 12.76 5.31 1.30
C PHE A 52 12.89 4.82 2.75
N VAL A 53 13.32 5.67 3.69
CA VAL A 53 13.57 5.27 5.08
C VAL A 53 12.36 4.60 5.73
N PRO A 54 11.10 5.10 5.59
CA PRO A 54 9.94 4.47 6.21
C PRO A 54 9.68 3.05 5.71
N ILE A 55 9.78 2.81 4.40
CA ILE A 55 9.51 1.48 3.83
C ILE A 55 10.64 0.50 4.16
N LEU A 56 11.89 0.95 4.19
CA LEU A 56 13.03 0.14 4.61
C LEU A 56 12.93 -0.24 6.08
N PHE A 57 12.55 0.70 6.95
CA PHE A 57 12.35 0.44 8.37
C PHE A 57 11.27 -0.60 8.59
N LEU A 58 10.09 -0.45 7.96
CA LEU A 58 9.02 -1.44 8.03
C LEU A 58 9.50 -2.80 7.52
N GLY A 59 10.18 -2.85 6.37
CA GLY A 59 10.71 -4.09 5.80
C GLY A 59 11.73 -4.80 6.72
N ILE A 60 12.58 -4.06 7.43
CA ILE A 60 13.53 -4.62 8.41
C ILE A 60 12.77 -5.22 9.59
N VAL A 61 11.82 -4.49 10.16
CA VAL A 61 10.99 -4.96 11.28
C VAL A 61 10.26 -6.25 10.90
N GLU A 62 9.72 -6.28 9.69
CA GLU A 62 9.05 -7.45 9.10
C GLU A 62 10.00 -8.63 8.89
N ALA A 63 11.21 -8.40 8.37
CA ALA A 63 12.22 -9.43 8.17
C ALA A 63 12.67 -10.06 9.51
N ILE A 64 12.83 -9.23 10.55
CA ILE A 64 13.18 -9.68 11.90
C ILE A 64 12.04 -10.52 12.50
N ASP A 65 10.79 -10.06 12.43
CA ASP A 65 9.63 -10.83 12.92
C ASP A 65 9.53 -12.16 12.19
N HIS A 66 9.68 -12.15 10.86
CA HIS A 66 9.67 -13.37 10.06
C HIS A 66 10.78 -14.33 10.51
N LEU A 67 12.02 -13.87 10.66
CA LEU A 67 13.15 -14.72 11.02
C LEU A 67 13.01 -15.29 12.45
N TRP A 68 12.50 -14.50 13.38
CA TRP A 68 12.25 -14.91 14.77
C TRP A 68 11.10 -15.91 14.86
N ASN A 69 10.01 -15.65 14.14
CA ASN A 69 8.84 -16.52 14.12
C ASN A 69 9.04 -17.78 13.28
N ARG A 70 9.97 -17.86 12.32
CA ARG A 70 10.30 -19.16 11.66
C ARG A 70 10.74 -20.25 12.64
N ARG A 71 11.31 -19.86 13.80
CA ARG A 71 11.71 -20.81 14.85
C ARG A 71 10.52 -21.35 15.66
N LYS A 72 9.35 -20.72 15.58
CA LYS A 72 8.11 -21.13 16.23
C LYS A 72 7.15 -21.56 15.11
N LYS A 73 6.36 -22.63 15.25
CA LYS A 73 5.40 -23.05 14.19
C LYS A 73 4.23 -22.06 13.98
N HIS A 74 4.39 -20.79 14.34
CA HIS A 74 3.35 -19.78 14.26
C HIS A 74 3.64 -18.80 13.12
N LEU A 75 2.68 -18.66 12.20
CA LEU A 75 2.74 -17.72 11.08
C LEU A 75 2.96 -16.28 11.58
N ALA A 76 3.86 -15.56 10.92
CA ALA A 76 4.24 -14.19 11.23
C ALA A 76 3.04 -13.25 11.11
N TYR A 77 2.71 -12.54 12.19
CA TYR A 77 1.47 -11.78 12.34
C TYR A 77 1.51 -10.37 11.73
N TRP A 78 2.63 -9.98 11.11
CA TRP A 78 2.97 -8.56 10.92
C TRP A 78 2.67 -7.98 9.54
N ILE A 79 2.70 -8.75 8.45
CA ILE A 79 2.88 -8.18 7.09
C ILE A 79 1.59 -7.99 6.29
N TYR A 80 0.52 -8.71 6.62
CA TYR A 80 -0.70 -8.62 5.83
C TYR A 80 -1.94 -8.56 6.72
N PRO A 81 -3.05 -7.93 6.27
CA PRO A 81 -4.33 -8.09 6.94
C PRO A 81 -4.78 -9.54 6.68
N LEU A 82 -4.27 -10.48 7.44
CA LEU A 82 -4.66 -11.88 7.38
C LEU A 82 -4.55 -12.45 8.79
N ILE A 83 -5.59 -12.15 9.57
CA ILE A 83 -6.07 -13.13 10.53
C ILE A 83 -6.37 -14.40 9.72
N THR A 84 -5.41 -15.35 9.67
CA THR A 84 -5.65 -16.80 9.57
C THR A 84 -4.30 -17.53 9.64
N PRO A 85 -4.13 -18.44 10.61
CA PRO A 85 -4.92 -19.66 10.67
C PRO A 85 -6.07 -19.51 11.66
N ALA A 86 -7.28 -19.48 11.10
CA ALA A 86 -8.50 -19.69 11.85
C ALA A 86 -8.42 -21.10 12.43
N LYS A 87 -8.40 -21.22 13.76
CA LYS A 87 -8.48 -22.54 14.42
C LYS A 87 -9.86 -23.16 14.24
N ASP A 88 -10.85 -22.34 13.87
CA ASP A 88 -12.27 -22.66 13.80
C ASP A 88 -12.84 -22.44 12.39
N GLU A 89 -13.80 -23.27 11.99
CA GLU A 89 -14.48 -23.21 10.70
C GLU A 89 -15.22 -21.88 10.51
N ARG A 90 -15.79 -21.33 11.59
CA ARG A 90 -16.48 -20.03 11.57
C ARG A 90 -15.55 -18.88 11.21
N GLU A 91 -14.36 -18.82 11.80
CA GLU A 91 -13.39 -17.77 11.49
C GLU A 91 -12.93 -17.88 10.03
N ARG A 92 -12.75 -19.12 9.53
CA ARG A 92 -12.33 -19.38 8.15
C ARG A 92 -13.34 -18.88 7.13
N SER A 93 -14.64 -19.12 7.36
CA SER A 93 -15.70 -18.65 6.45
C SER A 93 -15.80 -17.12 6.43
N ILE A 94 -15.64 -16.46 7.58
CA ILE A 94 -15.64 -14.99 7.66
C ILE A 94 -14.43 -14.40 6.94
N THR A 95 -13.22 -14.94 7.14
CA THR A 95 -12.02 -14.47 6.43
C THR A 95 -12.17 -14.66 4.92
N ALA A 96 -12.68 -15.80 4.45
CA ALA A 96 -12.93 -16.04 3.03
C ALA A 96 -13.93 -15.02 2.44
N SER A 97 -15.02 -14.75 3.17
CA SER A 97 -15.99 -13.72 2.79
C SER A 97 -15.39 -12.32 2.75
N ALA A 98 -14.51 -11.98 3.71
CA ALA A 98 -13.81 -10.71 3.76
C ALA A 98 -12.83 -10.53 2.59
N ALA A 99 -12.06 -11.57 2.27
CA ALA A 99 -11.14 -11.59 1.12
C ALA A 99 -11.90 -11.45 -0.20
N HIS A 100 -13.01 -12.19 -0.36
CA HIS A 100 -13.85 -12.08 -1.55
C HIS A 100 -14.46 -10.68 -1.71
N ALA A 101 -14.92 -10.05 -0.63
CA ALA A 101 -15.41 -8.68 -0.67
C ALA A 101 -14.33 -7.66 -1.06
N ALA A 102 -13.11 -7.80 -0.52
CA ALA A 102 -11.99 -6.94 -0.89
C ALA A 102 -11.56 -7.14 -2.36
N PHE A 103 -11.67 -8.36 -2.88
CA PHE A 103 -11.44 -8.65 -4.29
C PHE A 103 -12.50 -8.02 -5.20
N ILE A 104 -13.79 -8.09 -4.84
CA ILE A 104 -14.85 -7.37 -5.57
C ILE A 104 -14.59 -5.87 -5.55
N ALA A 105 -14.16 -5.32 -4.40
CA ALA A 105 -13.85 -3.90 -4.28
C ALA A 105 -12.71 -3.47 -5.21
N LEU A 106 -11.74 -4.34 -5.51
CA LEU A 106 -10.70 -4.09 -6.51
C LEU A 106 -11.30 -3.95 -7.92
N TRP A 107 -12.20 -4.85 -8.31
CA TRP A 107 -12.83 -4.81 -9.64
C TRP A 107 -13.67 -3.56 -9.88
N VAL A 108 -14.26 -3.00 -8.81
CA VAL A 108 -14.99 -1.74 -8.88
C VAL A 108 -14.04 -0.53 -8.76
N GLY A 109 -13.06 -0.60 -7.87
CA GLY A 109 -12.12 0.49 -7.60
C GLY A 109 -11.14 0.76 -8.75
N ALA A 110 -10.63 -0.29 -9.40
CA ALA A 110 -9.67 -0.18 -10.50
C ALA A 110 -10.18 0.67 -11.68
N PRO A 111 -11.39 0.44 -12.26
CA PRO A 111 -11.91 1.28 -13.34
C PRO A 111 -12.19 2.71 -12.89
N ILE A 112 -12.61 2.92 -11.64
CA ILE A 112 -12.78 4.28 -11.08
C ILE A 112 -11.43 5.00 -11.02
N CYS A 113 -10.39 4.35 -10.49
CA CYS A 113 -9.03 4.89 -10.47
C CYS A 113 -8.50 5.16 -11.89
N ALA A 114 -8.76 4.27 -12.84
CA ALA A 114 -8.39 4.49 -14.24
C ALA A 114 -9.07 5.74 -14.82
N GLY A 115 -10.37 5.92 -14.57
CA GLY A 115 -11.10 7.12 -14.98
C GLY A 115 -10.56 8.40 -14.31
N LEU A 116 -10.19 8.33 -13.03
CA LEU A 116 -9.57 9.45 -12.32
C LEU A 116 -8.19 9.80 -12.90
N LEU A 117 -7.41 8.82 -13.36
CA LEU A 117 -6.10 9.05 -13.99
C LEU A 117 -6.21 9.80 -15.32
N CYS A 118 -7.32 9.67 -16.05
CA CYS A 118 -7.55 10.45 -17.28
C CYS A 118 -7.52 11.96 -17.06
N PHE A 119 -7.79 12.42 -15.83
CA PHE A 119 -7.73 13.85 -15.46
C PHE A 119 -6.34 14.31 -15.00
N TYR A 120 -5.34 13.43 -14.94
CA TYR A 120 -3.98 13.80 -14.52
C TYR A 120 -3.38 15.01 -15.28
N PRO A 121 -3.56 15.15 -16.61
CA PRO A 121 -3.05 16.32 -17.34
C PRO A 121 -3.53 17.67 -16.79
N LEU A 122 -4.71 17.71 -16.15
CA LEU A 122 -5.25 18.94 -15.53
C LEU A 122 -4.50 19.33 -14.25
N PHE A 123 -3.88 18.37 -13.57
CA PHE A 123 -3.27 18.56 -12.25
C PHE A 123 -1.75 18.45 -12.25
N ILE A 124 -1.11 18.18 -13.39
CA ILE A 124 0.33 17.88 -13.48
C ILE A 124 1.22 18.97 -12.85
N HIS A 125 0.85 20.24 -12.96
CA HIS A 125 1.63 21.37 -12.42
C HIS A 125 1.37 21.64 -10.94
N VAL A 126 0.19 21.27 -10.43
CA VAL A 126 -0.22 21.54 -9.05
C VAL A 126 0.09 20.36 -8.14
N LEU A 127 -0.12 19.14 -8.62
CA LEU A 127 0.02 17.91 -7.85
C LEU A 127 0.69 16.81 -8.68
N PRO A 128 2.03 16.86 -8.86
CA PRO A 128 2.77 15.84 -9.63
C PRO A 128 2.63 14.41 -9.07
N VAL A 129 2.35 14.29 -7.77
CA VAL A 129 2.14 13.00 -7.09
C VAL A 129 0.74 12.43 -7.28
N TYR A 130 -0.15 13.11 -8.02
CA TYR A 130 -1.54 12.68 -8.23
C TYR A 130 -1.69 11.22 -8.69
N PRO A 131 -0.93 10.71 -9.67
CA PRO A 131 -1.08 9.32 -10.11
C PRO A 131 -0.77 8.31 -9.01
N ILE A 132 0.17 8.62 -8.13
CA ILE A 132 0.51 7.78 -6.97
C ILE A 132 -0.67 7.77 -6.00
N LEU A 133 -1.25 8.92 -5.68
CA LEU A 133 -2.39 8.99 -4.77
C LEU A 133 -3.57 8.15 -5.29
N ILE A 134 -3.86 8.24 -6.59
CA ILE A 134 -4.93 7.45 -7.21
C ILE A 134 -4.60 5.95 -7.19
N ALA A 135 -3.35 5.56 -7.46
CA ALA A 135 -2.93 4.17 -7.37
C ALA A 135 -3.06 3.62 -5.93
N LEU A 136 -2.72 4.43 -4.92
CA LEU A 136 -2.81 4.06 -3.50
C LEU A 136 -4.25 3.93 -2.98
N LEU A 137 -5.24 4.56 -3.63
CA LEU A 137 -6.65 4.36 -3.29
C LEU A 137 -7.08 2.90 -3.44
N ILE A 138 -6.49 2.16 -4.40
CA ILE A 138 -6.82 0.75 -4.64
C ILE A 138 -6.54 -0.11 -3.40
N PRO A 139 -5.29 -0.24 -2.91
CA PRO A 139 -5.00 -1.03 -1.72
C PRO A 139 -5.66 -0.44 -0.47
N LEU A 140 -5.86 0.88 -0.39
CA LEU A 140 -6.56 1.50 0.73
C LEU A 140 -8.00 1.02 0.85
N VAL A 141 -8.76 1.04 -0.25
CA VAL A 141 -10.14 0.55 -0.29
C VAL A 141 -10.18 -0.95 0.02
N GLN A 142 -9.26 -1.74 -0.52
CA GLN A 142 -9.18 -3.18 -0.22
C GLN A 142 -8.99 -3.45 1.28
N VAL A 143 -8.05 -2.75 1.92
CA VAL A 143 -7.76 -2.89 3.36
C VAL A 143 -8.96 -2.47 4.21
N ILE A 144 -9.64 -1.37 3.85
CA ILE A 144 -10.84 -0.89 4.56
C ILE A 144 -11.97 -1.92 4.44
N VAL A 145 -12.28 -2.39 3.23
CA VAL A 145 -13.36 -3.37 2.99
C VAL A 145 -13.07 -4.68 3.73
N TYR A 146 -11.83 -5.15 3.67
CA TYR A 146 -11.41 -6.34 4.41
C TYR A 146 -11.60 -6.17 5.92
N TYR A 147 -11.13 -5.05 6.48
CA TYR A 147 -11.24 -4.74 7.90
C TYR A 147 -12.70 -4.70 8.39
N LEU A 148 -13.58 -4.02 7.64
CA LEU A 148 -14.99 -3.91 7.97
C LEU A 148 -15.69 -5.27 8.01
N LYS A 149 -15.30 -6.19 7.12
CA LYS A 149 -15.87 -7.55 7.08
C LYS A 149 -15.30 -8.43 8.18
N ILE A 150 -13.99 -8.40 8.43
CA ILE A 150 -13.35 -9.30 9.40
C ILE A 150 -13.60 -8.90 10.86
N ARG A 151 -13.94 -7.64 11.14
CA ARG A 151 -14.38 -7.21 12.47
C ARG A 151 -15.56 -8.04 13.00
N LYS A 152 -16.38 -8.61 12.12
CA LYS A 152 -17.49 -9.52 12.47
C LYS A 152 -17.06 -10.79 13.22
N ILE A 153 -15.77 -11.15 13.23
CA ILE A 153 -15.26 -12.24 14.07
C ILE A 153 -15.35 -11.87 15.56
N TYR A 154 -15.21 -10.59 15.89
CA TYR A 154 -15.18 -10.08 17.27
C TYR A 154 -16.52 -9.49 17.72
N LEU A 155 -17.57 -9.59 16.89
CA LEU A 155 -18.95 -9.23 17.21
C LEU A 155 -19.76 -10.52 17.43
#